data_AF-A0A661TM08-F1
#
_entry.id   AF-A0A661TM08-F1
#
_cell.length_a   1.000
_cell.length_b   1.000
_cell.length_c   1.000
_cell.angle_alpha   90.00
_cell.angle_beta   90.00
_cell.angle_gamma   90.00
#
_symmetry.space_group_name_H-M   'P 1'
#
loop_
_entity.id
_entity.type
_entity.pdbx_description
1 polymer ?
#
loop_
_entity_poly.entity_id
_entity_poly.type
_entity_poly.pdbx_seq_one_letter_code
_entity_poly.pdbx_strand_id
1 'polypeptide(L)' 'MVNLFKTIHKKINGVIWSLLSTGIILLMLSVLIVWTDFMLRLIIGLFILIIAYIFLYGGYKLWALRKDIEDHFKF' A
#
# COMPACT_ATOMS: atom_id res chain seq x y z
N MET A 1 -47.56 11.24 -28.27
CA MET A 1 -46.61 11.99 -27.43
C MET A 1 -46.26 11.31 -26.10
N VAL A 2 -47.17 10.57 -25.46
CA VAL A 2 -46.95 9.93 -24.13
C VAL A 2 -45.82 8.87 -24.12
N ASN A 3 -45.65 8.10 -25.21
CA ASN A 3 -44.62 7.06 -25.28
C ASN A 3 -43.18 7.60 -25.38
N LEU A 4 -42.98 8.80 -25.94
CA LEU A 4 -41.64 9.40 -26.05
C LEU A 4 -41.13 9.88 -24.69
N PHE A 5 -42.00 10.51 -23.89
CA PHE A 5 -41.65 10.92 -22.52
C PHE A 5 -41.29 9.74 -21.61
N LYS A 6 -41.97 8.59 -21.77
CA LYS A 6 -41.70 7.38 -20.99
C LYS A 6 -40.32 6.78 -21.32
N THR A 7 -39.94 6.78 -22.59
CA THR A 7 -38.62 6.32 -23.04
C THR A 7 -37.50 7.24 -22.57
N ILE A 8 -37.71 8.56 -22.63
CA ILE A 8 -36.76 9.56 -22.15
C ILE A 8 -36.54 9.43 -20.64
N HIS A 9 -37.61 9.28 -19.85
CA HIS A 9 -37.50 9.05 -18.41
C HIS A 9 -36.70 7.80 -18.06
N LYS A 10 -36.93 6.70 -18.77
CA LYS A 10 -36.19 5.45 -18.55
C LYS A 10 -34.70 5.61 -18.86
N LYS A 11 -34.36 6.35 -19.93
CA LYS A 11 -32.98 6.61 -20.32
C LYS A 11 -32.28 7.53 -19.31
N ILE A 12 -32.96 8.59 -18.88
CA ILE A 12 -32.46 9.49 -17.83
C ILE A 12 -32.24 8.75 -16.52
N ASN A 13 -33.15 7.84 -16.13
CA ASN A 13 -32.97 7.06 -14.91
C ASN A 13 -31.77 6.09 -15.00
N GLY A 14 -31.52 5.52 -16.17
CA GLY A 14 -30.31 4.73 -16.42
C GLY A 14 -29.03 5.56 -16.37
N VAL A 15 -29.06 6.79 -16.90
CA VAL A 15 -27.95 7.74 -16.79
C VAL A 15 -27.70 8.15 -15.34
N ILE A 16 -28.75 8.45 -14.57
CA ILE A 16 -28.66 8.77 -13.14
C ILE A 16 -28.00 7.60 -12.37
N TRP A 17 -28.44 6.36 -12.61
CA TRP A 17 -27.83 5.18 -12.00
C TRP A 17 -26.37 4.98 -12.40
N SER A 18 -26.03 5.24 -13.67
CA SER A 18 -24.66 5.19 -14.15
C SER A 18 -23.77 6.25 -13.51
N LEU A 19 -24.27 7.47 -13.30
CA LEU A 19 -23.53 8.52 -12.59
C LEU A 19 -23.34 8.16 -11.11
N LEU A 20 -24.36 7.60 -10.46
CA LEU A 20 -24.27 7.13 -9.08
C LEU A 20 -23.23 6.02 -8.91
N SER A 21 -23.25 4.99 -9.77
CA SER A 21 -22.27 3.90 -9.70
C SER A 21 -20.85 4.38 -9.96
N THR A 22 -20.67 5.27 -10.94
CA THR A 22 -19.37 5.87 -11.26
C THR A 22 -18.86 6.72 -10.08
N GLY A 23 -19.73 7.49 -9.43
CA GLY A 23 -19.38 8.28 -8.24
C GLY A 23 -18.92 7.43 -7.07
N ILE A 24 -19.58 6.29 -6.82
CA ILE A 24 -19.18 5.34 -5.76
C ILE A 24 -17.79 4.76 -6.05
N ILE A 25 -17.53 4.37 -7.29
CA ILE A 25 -16.21 3.84 -7.71
C ILE A 25 -15.13 4.90 -7.51
N LEU A 26 -15.38 6.15 -7.91
CA LEU A 26 -14.43 7.25 -7.74
C LEU A 26 -14.16 7.56 -6.26
N LEU A 27 -15.17 7.46 -5.38
CA LEU A 27 -14.98 7.60 -3.93
C LEU A 27 -14.09 6.49 -3.37
N MET A 28 -14.30 5.24 -3.79
CA MET A 28 -13.44 4.12 -3.39
C MET A 28 -12.00 4.32 -3.86
N LEU A 29 -11.80 4.77 -5.11
CA LEU A 29 -10.49 5.12 -5.65
C LEU A 29 -9.83 6.26 -4.87
N SER A 30 -10.59 7.30 -4.50
CA SER A 30 -10.08 8.43 -3.72
C SER A 30 -9.54 7.98 -2.35
N VAL A 31 -10.31 7.14 -1.63
CA VAL A 31 -9.86 6.56 -0.35
C VAL A 31 -8.59 5.73 -0.54
N LEU A 32 -8.54 4.92 -1.60
CA LEU A 32 -7.38 4.09 -1.92
C LEU A 32 -6.14 4.94 -2.22
N ILE A 33 -6.28 6.00 -3.03
CA ILE A 33 -5.19 6.91 -3.39
C ILE A 33 -4.69 7.67 -2.17
N VAL A 34 -5.58 8.24 -1.35
CA VAL A 34 -5.21 8.99 -0.13
C VAL A 34 -4.44 8.12 0.87
N TRP A 35 -4.79 6.84 0.99
CA TRP A 35 -4.06 5.90 1.85
C TRP A 35 -2.75 5.39 1.24
N THR A 36 -2.58 5.49 -0.08
CA THR A 36 -1.40 4.95 -0.78
C THR A 36 -0.11 5.68 -0.39
N ASP A 37 -0.14 7.00 -0.19
CA ASP A 37 1.04 7.76 0.29
C ASP A 37 1.49 7.32 1.69
N PHE A 38 0.54 7.06 2.59
CA PHE A 38 0.84 6.57 3.93
C PHE A 38 1.36 5.14 3.89
N MET A 39 0.72 4.25 3.11
CA MET A 39 1.14 2.85 2.96
C MET A 39 2.51 2.73 2.30
N LEU A 40 2.80 3.54 1.27
CA LEU A 40 4.12 3.59 0.63
C LEU A 40 5.21 4.04 1.62
N ARG A 41 4.96 5.11 2.38
CA ARG A 41 5.88 5.58 3.43
C ARG A 41 6.09 4.52 4.51
N LEU A 42 5.05 3.79 4.90
CA LEU A 42 5.13 2.71 5.88
C LEU A 42 5.95 1.53 5.37
N ILE A 43 5.71 1.07 4.13
CA ILE A 43 6.45 -0.02 3.50
C ILE A 43 7.93 0.34 3.35
N ILE A 44 8.23 1.56 2.89
CA ILE A 44 9.61 2.05 2.77
C ILE A 44 10.28 2.13 4.15
N GLY A 45 9.58 2.63 5.17
CA GLY A 45 10.08 2.67 6.55
C GLY A 45 10.39 1.28 7.11
N LEU A 46 9.49 0.31 6.90
CA LEU A 46 9.71 -1.09 7.29
C LEU A 46 10.88 -1.72 6.53
N PHE A 47 11.02 -1.44 5.24
CA PHE A 47 12.13 -1.94 4.44
C PHE A 47 13.47 -1.42 4.96
N ILE A 48 13.56 -0.13 5.28
CA ILE A 48 14.75 0.47 5.90
C ILE A 48 15.03 -0.17 7.26
N LEU A 49 13.99 -0.43 8.07
CA LEU A 49 14.12 -1.06 9.38
C LEU A 49 14.66 -2.50 9.27
N ILE A 50 14.17 -3.29 8.31
CA ILE A 50 14.66 -4.64 8.04
C ILE A 50 16.13 -4.60 7.62
N ILE A 51 16.49 -3.70 6.71
CA ILE A 51 17.89 -3.52 6.29
C ILE A 51 18.77 -3.16 7.50
N ALA A 52 18.35 -2.18 8.30
CA ALA A 52 19.07 -1.79 9.51
C ALA A 52 19.27 -2.97 10.48
N TYR A 53 18.24 -3.78 10.68
CA TYR A 53 18.31 -4.97 11.53
C TYR A 53 19.30 -6.01 10.98
N ILE A 54 19.32 -6.22 9.65
CA ILE A 54 20.29 -7.11 9.00
C ILE A 54 21.72 -6.61 9.22
N PHE A 55 21.98 -5.31 9.08
CA PHE A 55 23.29 -4.73 9.34
C PHE A 55 23.72 -4.87 10.81
N LEU A 56 22.82 -4.60 11.74
CA LEU A 56 23.09 -4.77 13.17
C LEU A 56 23.37 -6.23 13.54
N TYR A 57 22.55 -7.16 13.03
CA TYR A 57 22.75 -8.58 13.24
C TYR A 57 24.03 -9.09 12.58
N GLY A 58 24.32 -8.63 11.36
CA GLY A 58 25.57 -8.92 10.66
C GLY A 58 26.78 -8.42 11.44
N GLY A 59 26.73 -7.19 11.95
CA GLY A 59 27.77 -6.62 12.81
C GLY A 59 27.96 -7.42 14.10
N TYR A 60 26.87 -7.78 14.78
CA TYR A 60 26.92 -8.62 15.98
C TYR A 60 27.52 -9.99 15.67
N LYS A 61 27.12 -10.62 14.57
CA LYS A 61 27.63 -11.93 14.17
C LYS A 61 29.11 -11.88 13.79
N LEU A 62 29.55 -10.83 13.11
CA LEU A 62 30.97 -10.59 12.80
C LEU A 62 31.78 -10.33 14.08
N TRP A 63 31.22 -9.61 15.04
CA TRP A 63 31.85 -9.41 16.34
C TRP A 63 31.96 -10.72 17.13
N ALA A 64 30.90 -11.54 17.14
CA ALA A 64 30.90 -12.86 17.76
C ALA A 64 31.93 -13.78 17.10
N LEU A 65 32.00 -13.81 15.76
CA LEU A 65 33.01 -14.56 15.02
C LEU A 65 34.42 -14.08 15.34
N ARG A 66 34.66 -12.76 15.40
CA ARG A 66 35.95 -12.21 15.81
C ARG A 66 36.32 -12.68 17.21
N LYS A 67 35.38 -12.61 18.15
CA LYS A 67 35.59 -13.05 19.54
C LYS A 67 35.88 -14.54 19.63
N ASP A 68 35.14 -15.37 18.89
CA ASP A 68 35.36 -16.82 18.84
C ASP A 68 36.74 -17.17 18.25
N ILE A 69 37.19 -16.43 17.23
CA ILE A 69 38.52 -16.59 16.63
C ILE A 69 39.61 -16.14 17.61
N GLU A 70 39.42 -15.03 18.30
CA GLU A 70 40.37 -14.50 19.31
C GLU A 70 40.50 -15.47 20.50
N ASP A 71 39.38 -16.02 20.98
CA ASP A 71 39.36 -17.05 22.03
C ASP A 71 39.96 -18.39 21.57
N HIS A 72 39.77 -18.79 20.30
CA HIS A 72 40.36 -20.02 19.75
C HIS A 72 41.86 -19.90 19.46
N PHE A 73 42.34 -18.73 19.04
CA PHE A 73 43.73 -18.55 18.59
C PHE A 73 44.68 -18.01 19.66
N LYS A 74 44.24 -17.84 20.92
CA LYS A 74 45.06 -17.51 22.12
C LYS A 74 46.42 -16.88 21.79
N PHE A 75 46.43 -15.56 21.71
CA PHE A 75 47.52 -14.84 22.39
C PHE A 75 47.02 -14.44 23.78
#